data_AF-A0A1A7PKQ0-F1
#
_entry.id   AF-A0A1A7PKQ0-F1
#
_cell.length_a   1.000
_cell.length_b   1.000
_cell.length_c   1.000
_cell.angle_alpha   90.00
_cell.angle_beta   90.00
_cell.angle_gamma   90.00
#
_symmetry.space_group_name_H-M   'P 1'
#
loop_
_entity.id
_entity.type
_entity.pdbx_description
1 polymer ?
#
loop_
_entity_poly.entity_id
_entity_poly.type
_entity_poly.pdbx_seq_one_letter_code
_entity_poly.pdbx_strand_id
1 'polypeptide(L)'
;MQNKLKLTRDESSDIGFVKSTLIAEAITLKEFNNWIIFIINNHSIDELPLYIFDLIDFKGYLCDLTNIIGFVPYAGLNDNENDALYGIALKRFGKIVDCPISYQYALEALNNNPHVLIRFKETFPFIKLDF
;
A
#
# COMPACT_ATOMS: atom_id res chain seq x y z
N MET A 1 -8.43 15.72 -14.19
CA MET A 1 -9.32 15.10 -13.19
C MET A 1 -8.46 14.24 -12.30
N GLN A 2 -8.30 14.60 -11.01
CA GLN A 2 -7.81 13.63 -10.04
C GLN A 2 -8.87 12.52 -9.95
N ASN A 3 -8.46 11.26 -10.08
CA ASN A 3 -9.35 10.15 -9.82
C ASN A 3 -9.77 10.19 -8.34
N LYS A 4 -11.06 9.99 -8.08
CA LYS A 4 -11.60 9.91 -6.72
C LYS A 4 -10.95 8.73 -5.98
N LEU A 5 -10.38 8.99 -4.81
CA LEU A 5 -9.78 7.94 -3.97
C LEU A 5 -10.84 6.96 -3.48
N LYS A 6 -10.50 5.68 -3.53
CA LYS A 6 -11.31 4.55 -3.07
C LYS A 6 -10.90 4.16 -1.66
N LEU A 7 -11.50 4.86 -0.69
CA LEU A 7 -11.22 4.75 0.75
C LEU A 7 -12.42 4.29 1.59
N THR A 8 -13.59 4.06 1.02
CA THR A 8 -14.80 3.66 1.77
C THR A 8 -14.92 2.14 1.84
N ARG A 9 -15.87 1.62 2.63
CA ARG A 9 -16.15 0.18 2.69
C ARG A 9 -16.48 -0.40 1.31
N ASP A 10 -17.31 0.29 0.54
CA ASP A 10 -17.81 -0.18 -0.76
C ASP A 10 -16.78 0.06 -1.88
N GLU A 11 -15.95 1.08 -1.76
CA GLU A 11 -14.87 1.40 -2.68
C GLU A 11 -13.55 1.50 -1.89
N SER A 12 -12.88 0.37 -1.63
CA SER A 12 -11.72 0.30 -0.72
C SER A 12 -10.38 0.01 -1.38
N SER A 13 -10.29 0.03 -2.70
CA SER A 13 -9.12 -0.49 -3.41
C SER A 13 -7.83 0.26 -3.12
N ASP A 14 -7.87 1.56 -2.84
CA ASP A 14 -6.66 2.36 -2.65
C ASP A 14 -6.09 2.17 -1.25
N ILE A 15 -6.92 2.28 -0.21
CA ILE A 15 -6.50 1.95 1.16
C ILE A 15 -6.14 0.46 1.29
N GLY A 16 -6.84 -0.43 0.57
CA GLY A 16 -6.54 -1.85 0.51
C GLY A 16 -5.16 -2.10 -0.09
N PHE A 17 -4.82 -1.40 -1.17
CA PHE A 17 -3.50 -1.50 -1.80
C PHE A 17 -2.39 -1.00 -0.88
N VAL A 18 -2.57 0.15 -0.22
CA VAL A 18 -1.61 0.67 0.76
C VAL A 18 -1.40 -0.31 1.91
N LYS A 19 -2.49 -0.88 2.46
CA LYS A 19 -2.41 -1.94 3.47
C LYS A 19 -1.61 -3.13 2.95
N SER A 20 -1.92 -3.66 1.76
CA SER A 20 -1.19 -4.79 1.17
C SER A 20 0.30 -4.49 0.97
N THR A 21 0.67 -3.27 0.55
CA THR A 21 2.09 -2.88 0.42
C THR A 21 2.81 -2.80 1.76
N LEU A 22 2.13 -2.40 2.83
CA LEU A 22 2.69 -2.39 4.18
C LEU A 22 2.89 -3.83 4.71
N ILE A 23 1.91 -4.72 4.46
CA ILE A 23 2.02 -6.15 4.81
C ILE A 23 3.19 -6.81 4.09
N ALA A 24 3.34 -6.52 2.79
CA ALA A 24 4.41 -7.09 1.97
C ALA A 24 5.81 -6.51 2.27
N GLU A 25 5.93 -5.61 3.26
CA GLU A 25 7.14 -4.83 3.55
C GLU A 25 7.63 -4.01 2.34
N ALA A 26 6.75 -3.74 1.37
CA ALA A 26 7.06 -2.96 0.18
C ALA A 26 7.13 -1.46 0.48
N ILE A 27 6.62 -1.02 1.64
CA ILE A 27 6.80 0.32 2.21
C ILE A 27 7.13 0.22 3.71
N THR A 28 7.83 1.24 4.22
CA THR A 28 8.03 1.38 5.67
C THR A 28 6.81 2.02 6.35
N LEU A 29 6.70 1.87 7.67
CA LEU A 29 5.68 2.58 8.46
C LEU A 29 5.77 4.11 8.32
N LYS A 30 7.00 4.64 8.17
CA LYS A 30 7.21 6.07 7.90
C LYS A 30 6.63 6.47 6.55
N GLU A 31 6.79 5.64 5.52
CA GLU A 31 6.24 5.89 4.18
C GLU A 31 4.72 5.76 4.15
N PHE A 32 4.15 4.83 4.94
CA PHE A 32 2.71 4.78 5.19
C PHE A 32 2.21 6.10 5.80
N ASN A 33 2.84 6.60 6.86
CA ASN A 33 2.48 7.88 7.46
C ASN A 33 2.64 9.06 6.47
N ASN A 34 3.68 9.04 5.63
CA ASN A 34 3.84 10.03 4.57
C ASN A 34 2.70 9.96 3.54
N TRP A 35 2.19 8.76 3.22
CA TRP A 35 1.04 8.60 2.34
C TRP A 35 -0.24 9.21 2.95
N ILE A 36 -0.47 9.02 4.25
CA ILE A 36 -1.59 9.65 4.97
C ILE A 36 -1.49 11.19 4.88
N ILE A 37 -0.31 11.75 5.13
CA ILE A 37 -0.09 13.20 4.99
C ILE A 37 -0.26 13.66 3.54
N PHE A 38 0.21 12.86 2.58
CA PHE A 38 0.08 13.16 1.16
C PHE A 38 -1.39 13.27 0.74
N ILE A 39 -2.25 12.31 1.11
CA ILE A 39 -3.67 12.37 0.74
C ILE A 39 -4.40 13.53 1.42
N ILE A 40 -4.11 13.82 2.70
CA ILE A 40 -4.70 14.96 3.42
C ILE A 40 -4.36 16.28 2.73
N ASN A 41 -3.12 16.44 2.26
CA ASN A 41 -2.69 17.67 1.60
C ASN A 41 -3.19 17.82 0.15
N ASN A 42 -3.67 16.75 -0.48
CA ASN A 42 -4.01 16.74 -1.92
C ASN A 42 -5.50 16.50 -2.20
N HIS A 43 -6.34 16.34 -1.18
CA HIS A 43 -7.78 16.12 -1.29
C HIS A 43 -8.56 17.03 -0.34
N SER A 44 -9.83 17.27 -0.65
CA SER A 44 -10.70 18.02 0.28
C SER A 44 -10.97 17.20 1.53
N ILE A 45 -11.02 17.86 2.69
CA ILE A 45 -11.37 17.21 3.97
C ILE A 45 -12.72 16.50 3.87
N ASP A 46 -13.68 17.09 3.16
CA ASP A 46 -15.03 16.54 2.98
C ASP A 46 -15.07 15.25 2.14
N GLU A 47 -13.99 14.94 1.40
CA GLU A 47 -13.86 13.73 0.57
C GLU A 47 -13.19 12.58 1.32
N LEU A 48 -12.54 12.86 2.46
CA LEU A 48 -11.76 11.88 3.21
C LEU A 48 -12.59 11.25 4.33
N PRO A 49 -12.60 9.91 4.45
CA PRO A 49 -13.18 9.26 5.62
C PRO A 49 -12.50 9.68 6.92
N LEU A 50 -13.26 9.79 8.01
CA LEU A 50 -12.74 10.25 9.30
C LEU A 50 -11.55 9.42 9.82
N TYR A 51 -11.54 8.11 9.55
CA TYR A 51 -10.45 7.23 9.98
C TYR A 51 -9.08 7.64 9.41
N ILE A 52 -9.02 8.39 8.31
CA ILE A 52 -7.75 8.89 7.75
C ILE A 52 -7.04 9.80 8.75
N PHE A 53 -7.80 10.59 9.51
CA PHE A 53 -7.24 11.48 10.54
C PHE A 53 -6.80 10.69 11.77
N ASP A 54 -7.49 9.59 12.10
CA ASP A 54 -7.10 8.68 13.18
C ASP A 54 -5.80 7.90 12.86
N LEU A 55 -5.39 7.85 11.59
CA LEU A 55 -4.15 7.22 11.13
C LEU A 55 -2.95 8.17 11.08
N ILE A 56 -3.10 9.44 11.45
CA ILE A 56 -1.97 10.37 11.52
C ILE A 56 -0.98 9.90 12.59
N ASP A 57 0.30 9.78 12.21
CA ASP A 57 1.38 9.30 13.09
C ASP A 57 1.09 7.90 13.66
N PHE A 58 0.51 7.02 12.83
CA PHE A 58 0.22 5.64 13.21
C PHE A 58 1.51 4.90 13.59
N LYS A 59 1.48 4.26 14.77
CA LYS A 59 2.59 3.51 15.38
C LYS A 59 2.22 2.08 15.77
N GLY A 60 1.00 1.65 15.42
CA GLY A 60 0.46 0.35 15.79
C GLY A 60 0.89 -0.79 14.86
N TYR A 61 0.34 -1.96 15.13
CA TYR A 61 0.49 -3.15 14.30
C TYR A 61 -0.60 -3.21 13.21
N LEU A 62 -0.44 -4.09 12.23
CA LEU A 62 -1.41 -4.27 11.15
C LEU A 62 -2.83 -4.60 11.63
N CYS A 63 -2.98 -5.27 12.77
CA CYS A 63 -4.30 -5.50 13.39
C CYS A 63 -4.96 -4.20 13.88
N ASP A 64 -4.18 -3.29 14.45
CA ASP A 64 -4.66 -1.97 14.90
C ASP A 64 -5.11 -1.12 13.71
N LEU A 65 -4.39 -1.21 12.57
CA LEU A 65 -4.76 -0.53 11.33
C LEU A 65 -6.18 -0.92 10.88
N THR A 66 -6.51 -2.22 10.86
CA THR A 66 -7.87 -2.66 10.48
C THR A 66 -8.93 -2.25 11.48
N ASN A 67 -8.60 -2.17 12.77
CA ASN A 67 -9.52 -1.70 13.80
C ASN A 67 -9.85 -0.21 13.62
N ILE A 68 -8.85 0.62 13.31
CA ILE A 68 -9.04 2.06 13.04
C ILE A 68 -9.87 2.28 11.77
N ILE A 69 -9.59 1.53 10.69
CA ILE A 69 -10.35 1.64 9.43
C ILE A 69 -11.83 1.24 9.62
N GLY A 70 -12.13 0.31 10.54
CA GLY A 70 -13.49 -0.14 10.83
C GLY A 70 -14.08 -1.10 9.78
N PHE A 71 -13.26 -1.59 8.86
CA PHE A 71 -13.58 -2.66 7.89
C PHE A 71 -12.29 -3.26 7.33
N VAL A 72 -12.39 -4.38 6.62
CA VAL A 72 -11.26 -5.01 5.95
C VAL A 72 -11.21 -4.52 4.49
N PRO A 73 -10.28 -3.61 4.13
CA PRO A 73 -10.20 -3.12 2.77
C PRO A 73 -9.61 -4.18 1.83
N TYR A 74 -10.08 -4.21 0.59
CA TYR A 74 -9.63 -5.13 -0.44
C TYR A 74 -8.91 -4.38 -1.56
N ALA A 75 -7.66 -4.75 -1.84
CA ALA A 75 -6.82 -4.07 -2.81
C ALA A 75 -7.24 -4.26 -4.28
N GLY A 76 -8.12 -5.23 -4.57
CA GLY A 76 -8.43 -5.62 -5.95
C GLY A 76 -7.30 -6.42 -6.62
N LEU A 77 -6.38 -6.99 -5.84
CA LEU A 77 -5.28 -7.81 -6.33
C LEU A 77 -5.63 -9.29 -6.27
N ASN A 78 -5.18 -10.05 -7.27
CA ASN A 78 -5.09 -11.52 -7.22
C ASN A 78 -3.81 -11.98 -6.51
N ASP A 79 -3.64 -13.30 -6.35
CA ASP A 79 -2.51 -13.87 -5.60
C ASP A 79 -1.15 -13.52 -6.24
N ASN A 80 -1.00 -13.68 -7.56
CA ASN A 80 0.24 -13.33 -8.27
C ASN A 80 0.56 -11.82 -8.18
N GLU A 81 -0.46 -10.97 -8.17
CA GLU A 81 -0.29 -9.52 -8.01
C GLU A 81 0.08 -9.14 -6.57
N ASN A 82 -0.44 -9.85 -5.57
CA ASN A 82 0.05 -9.71 -4.20
C ASN A 82 1.51 -10.16 -4.10
N ASP A 83 1.88 -11.25 -4.77
CA ASP A 83 3.26 -11.76 -4.76
C ASP A 83 4.25 -10.78 -5.40
N ALA A 84 3.81 -10.02 -6.40
CA ALA A 84 4.59 -8.93 -7.00
C ALA A 84 4.95 -7.82 -5.98
N LEU A 85 4.15 -7.62 -4.92
CA LEU A 85 4.48 -6.65 -3.87
C LEU A 85 5.74 -7.06 -3.09
N TYR A 86 5.92 -8.36 -2.82
CA TYR A 86 7.17 -8.85 -2.23
C TYR A 86 8.35 -8.64 -3.19
N GLY A 87 8.13 -8.77 -4.50
CA GLY A 87 9.14 -8.42 -5.50
C GLY A 87 9.60 -6.97 -5.40
N ILE A 88 8.67 -6.03 -5.17
CA ILE A 88 8.98 -4.61 -4.92
C ILE A 88 9.79 -4.48 -3.63
N ALA A 89 9.35 -5.11 -2.53
CA ALA A 89 10.06 -5.08 -1.26
C ALA A 89 11.51 -5.61 -1.38
N LEU A 90 11.71 -6.72 -2.09
CA LEU A 90 13.05 -7.27 -2.36
C LEU A 90 13.93 -6.34 -3.16
N LYS A 91 13.39 -5.71 -4.22
CA LYS A 91 14.12 -4.73 -5.02
C LYS A 91 14.50 -3.49 -4.21
N ARG A 92 13.65 -3.09 -3.26
CA ARG A 92 13.86 -1.90 -2.40
C ARG A 92 14.81 -2.15 -1.24
N PHE A 93 14.70 -3.29 -0.56
CA PHE A 93 15.33 -3.54 0.74
C PHE A 93 16.27 -4.75 0.75
N GLY A 94 16.29 -5.55 -0.31
CA GLY A 94 17.15 -6.72 -0.46
C GLY A 94 16.75 -7.94 0.39
N LYS A 95 15.84 -7.78 1.33
CA LYS A 95 15.33 -8.84 2.21
C LYS A 95 13.95 -8.50 2.76
N ILE A 96 13.25 -9.54 3.20
CA ILE A 96 11.95 -9.51 3.87
C ILE A 96 12.04 -10.53 5.01
N VAL A 97 11.50 -10.20 6.20
CA VAL A 97 11.72 -11.00 7.42
C VAL A 97 11.04 -12.37 7.29
N ASP A 98 9.77 -12.40 6.91
CA ASP A 98 8.95 -13.62 6.82
C ASP A 98 8.25 -13.71 5.45
N CYS A 99 9.04 -13.70 4.36
CA CYS A 99 8.50 -13.80 3.01
C CYS A 99 7.77 -15.16 2.83
N PRO A 100 6.47 -15.18 2.45
CA PRO A 100 5.70 -16.42 2.35
C PRO A 100 6.06 -17.25 1.10
N ILE A 101 6.84 -16.67 0.19
CA ILE A 101 7.25 -17.23 -1.09
C ILE A 101 8.76 -17.12 -1.28
N SER A 102 9.31 -17.83 -2.28
CA SER A 102 10.74 -17.69 -2.61
C SER A 102 11.05 -16.33 -3.22
N TYR A 103 12.27 -15.82 -3.01
CA TYR A 103 12.69 -14.53 -3.56
C TYR A 103 12.67 -14.53 -5.10
N GLN A 104 13.05 -15.65 -5.70
CA GLN A 104 12.98 -15.81 -7.16
C GLN A 104 11.53 -15.67 -7.64
N TYR A 105 10.59 -16.34 -6.98
CA TYR A 105 9.18 -16.30 -7.37
C TYR A 105 8.57 -14.90 -7.19
N ALA A 106 8.90 -14.19 -6.10
CA ALA A 106 8.48 -12.81 -5.89
C ALA A 106 8.97 -11.85 -7.00
N LEU A 107 10.23 -12.02 -7.44
CA LEU A 107 10.80 -11.23 -8.53
C LEU A 107 10.16 -11.58 -9.89
N GLU A 108 9.90 -12.86 -10.14
CA GLU A 108 9.18 -13.31 -11.34
C GLU A 108 7.74 -12.78 -11.36
N ALA A 109 7.04 -12.82 -10.23
CA ALA A 109 5.70 -12.25 -10.08
C ALA A 109 5.69 -10.75 -10.40
N LEU A 110 6.68 -10.00 -9.92
CA LEU A 110 6.82 -8.57 -10.28
C LEU A 110 7.07 -8.36 -11.78
N ASN A 111 7.96 -9.14 -12.39
CA ASN A 111 8.25 -9.04 -13.82
C ASN A 111 7.01 -9.34 -14.68
N ASN A 112 6.19 -10.30 -14.25
CA ASN A 112 4.98 -10.70 -14.95
C ASN A 112 3.79 -9.75 -14.72
N ASN A 113 3.84 -8.91 -13.68
CA ASN A 113 2.78 -7.98 -13.30
C ASN A 113 3.29 -6.52 -13.20
N PRO A 114 3.82 -5.94 -14.29
CA PRO A 114 4.43 -4.60 -14.26
C PRO A 114 3.42 -3.49 -13.89
N HIS A 115 2.13 -3.70 -14.08
CA HIS A 115 1.07 -2.78 -13.65
C HIS A 115 1.01 -2.61 -12.13
N VAL A 116 1.42 -3.61 -11.34
CA VAL A 116 1.54 -3.48 -9.88
C VAL A 116 2.61 -2.45 -9.52
N LEU A 117 3.75 -2.44 -10.21
CA LEU A 117 4.79 -1.43 -10.04
C LEU A 117 4.33 -0.04 -10.48
N ILE A 118 3.57 0.05 -11.58
CA ILE A 118 2.98 1.31 -12.04
C ILE A 118 2.05 1.87 -10.95
N ARG A 119 1.11 1.05 -10.46
CA ARG A 119 0.19 1.43 -9.38
C ARG A 119 0.95 1.83 -8.12
N PHE A 120 2.03 1.14 -7.77
CA PHE A 120 2.88 1.49 -6.64
C PHE A 120 3.46 2.91 -6.79
N LYS A 121 4.05 3.22 -7.95
CA LYS A 121 4.63 4.54 -8.25
C LYS A 121 3.57 5.65 -8.23
N GLU A 122 2.37 5.38 -8.73
CA GLU A 122 1.23 6.31 -8.69
C GLU A 122 0.70 6.54 -7.27
N THR A 123 0.66 5.48 -6.45
CA THR A 123 0.19 5.54 -5.06
C THR A 123 1.19 6.29 -4.17
N PHE A 124 2.49 6.09 -4.39
CA PHE A 124 3.57 6.67 -3.60
C PHE A 124 4.52 7.52 -4.45
N PRO A 125 4.06 8.65 -5.03
CA PRO A 125 4.86 9.46 -5.95
C PRO A 125 6.10 10.09 -5.28
N PHE A 126 6.14 10.11 -3.95
CA PHE A 126 7.26 10.60 -3.16
C PHE A 126 8.35 9.54 -2.90
N ILE A 127 8.08 8.26 -3.19
CA ILE A 127 9.08 7.19 -3.08
C ILE A 127 9.86 7.12 -4.39
N LYS A 128 11.17 7.37 -4.31
CA LYS A 128 12.08 7.20 -5.44
C LYS A 128 12.53 5.75 -5.52
N LEU A 129 12.40 5.15 -6.71
CA LEU A 129 12.84 3.79 -6.98
C LEU A 129 14.02 3.84 -7.96
N ASP A 130 15.08 3.11 -7.62
CA ASP A 130 16.35 3.12 -8.36
C ASP A 130 16.56 1.83 -9.18
N PHE A 131 15.48 1.14 -9.56
CA PHE A 131 15.48 -0.12 -10.31
C PHE A 131 14.38 -0.19 -11.37
#